data_AF-A0A2P5WJZ2-F1
#
_entry.id   AF-A0A2P5WJZ2-F1
#
_cell.length_a   1.000
_cell.length_b   1.000
_cell.length_c   1.000
_cell.angle_alpha   90.00
_cell.angle_beta   90.00
_cell.angle_gamma   90.00
#
_symmetry.space_group_name_H-M   'P 1'
#
loop_
_entity.id
_entity.type
_entity.pdbx_description
1 polymer ?
#
loop_
_entity_poly.entity_id
_entity_poly.type
_entity_poly.pdbx_seq_one_letter_code
_entity_poly.pdbx_strand_id
1 'polypeptide(L)'
;MAGLRINDDDEVLQVDIERVVKGAHWTFNNHLLLFHSLGDMEDPLLVPLVYSYFWVQVHDLPPEFYFKIVTKQLGNFIRVFEEYNLK
;
A
#
# COMPACT_ATOMS: atom_id res chain seq x y z
N MET A 1 -18.16 38.88 -10.98
CA MET A 1 -18.40 37.51 -10.48
C MET A 1 -18.21 36.57 -11.66
N ALA A 2 -17.04 35.96 -11.78
CA ALA A 2 -16.80 34.92 -12.79
C ALA A 2 -16.99 33.58 -12.08
N GLY A 3 -18.00 32.81 -12.48
CA GLY A 3 -18.15 31.44 -12.02
C GLY A 3 -16.97 30.63 -12.55
N LEU A 4 -16.18 30.04 -11.64
CA LEU A 4 -15.21 29.04 -12.01
C LEU A 4 -15.98 27.87 -12.63
N ARG A 5 -15.80 27.69 -13.93
CA ARG A 5 -16.26 26.50 -14.65
C ARG A 5 -15.31 25.38 -14.23
N ILE A 6 -15.68 24.67 -13.18
CA ILE A 6 -15.08 23.38 -12.81
C ILE A 6 -15.22 22.51 -14.05
N ASN A 7 -14.10 22.14 -14.65
CA ASN A 7 -14.12 21.40 -15.91
C ASN A 7 -14.56 19.97 -15.59
N ASP A 8 -15.35 19.37 -16.46
CA ASP A 8 -15.86 18.01 -16.29
C ASP A 8 -14.72 16.98 -16.05
N ASP A 9 -13.49 17.29 -16.50
CA ASP A 9 -12.27 16.51 -16.26
C ASP A 9 -11.82 16.49 -14.78
N ASP A 10 -12.07 17.55 -14.02
CA ASP A 10 -11.71 17.65 -12.60
C ASP A 10 -12.59 16.71 -11.74
N GLU A 11 -13.86 16.55 -12.11
CA GLU A 11 -14.77 15.59 -11.46
C GLU A 11 -14.35 14.14 -11.71
N VAL A 12 -13.89 13.81 -12.92
CA VAL A 12 -13.44 12.44 -13.26
C VAL A 12 -12.19 12.07 -12.44
N LEU A 13 -11.22 12.98 -12.33
CA LEU A 13 -10.03 12.78 -11.49
C LEU A 13 -10.40 12.60 -10.01
N GLN A 14 -11.35 13.39 -9.51
CA GLN A 14 -11.80 13.30 -8.13
C GLN A 14 -12.49 11.95 -7.85
N VAL A 15 -13.32 11.45 -8.79
CA VAL A 15 -13.95 10.13 -8.70
C VAL A 15 -12.91 9.00 -8.69
N ASP A 16 -11.86 9.10 -9.50
CA ASP A 16 -10.80 8.11 -9.54
C ASP A 16 -9.96 8.11 -8.25
N ILE A 17 -9.63 9.28 -7.71
CA ILE A 17 -8.97 9.41 -6.40
C ILE A 17 -9.85 8.85 -5.29
N GLU A 18 -11.16 9.17 -5.28
CA GLU A 18 -12.07 8.64 -4.28
C GLU A 18 -12.19 7.11 -4.35
N ARG A 19 -12.14 6.51 -5.54
CA ARG A 19 -12.07 5.05 -5.70
C ARG A 19 -10.75 4.48 -5.18
N VAL A 20 -9.64 5.17 -5.42
CA VAL A 20 -8.32 4.78 -4.87
C VAL A 20 -8.34 4.82 -3.34
N VAL A 21 -8.90 5.88 -2.76
CA VAL A 21 -8.90 6.13 -1.31
C VAL A 21 -9.94 5.29 -0.56
N LYS A 22 -11.14 5.07 -1.14
CA LYS A 22 -12.26 4.38 -0.46
C LYS A 22 -12.36 2.88 -0.80
N GLY A 23 -11.74 2.40 -1.87
CA GLY A 23 -12.27 1.25 -2.62
C GLY A 23 -11.63 -0.13 -2.43
N ALA A 24 -10.30 -0.30 -2.40
CA ALA A 24 -9.71 -1.64 -2.45
C ALA A 24 -8.21 -1.67 -2.08
N HIS A 25 -7.68 -2.88 -1.81
CA HIS A 25 -6.24 -3.14 -1.79
C HIS A 25 -5.70 -3.01 -3.21
N TRP A 26 -5.06 -1.88 -3.54
CA TRP A 26 -4.49 -1.67 -4.86
C TRP A 26 -3.14 -2.37 -4.96
N THR A 27 -3.10 -3.43 -5.76
CA THR A 27 -1.87 -4.04 -6.24
C THR A 27 -1.63 -3.60 -7.69
N PHE A 28 -0.42 -3.18 -8.02
CA PHE A 28 0.02 -2.99 -9.41
C PHE A 28 1.13 -3.99 -9.70
N ASN A 29 0.97 -4.85 -10.71
CA ASN A 29 1.90 -5.96 -10.97
C ASN A 29 2.19 -6.81 -9.71
N ASN A 30 1.17 -7.11 -8.91
CA ASN A 30 1.29 -7.81 -7.62
C ASN A 30 2.13 -7.08 -6.55
N HIS A 31 2.47 -5.82 -6.75
CA HIS A 31 3.08 -4.98 -5.72
C HIS A 31 2.00 -4.18 -4.99
N LEU A 32 1.96 -4.29 -3.66
CA LEU A 32 1.13 -3.45 -2.81
C LEU A 32 1.57 -1.98 -2.96
N LEU A 33 0.63 -1.09 -3.30
CA LEU A 33 0.89 0.34 -3.36
C LEU A 33 0.42 1.03 -2.08
N LEU A 34 1.27 1.88 -1.52
CA LEU A 34 0.94 2.78 -0.43
C LEU A 34 0.86 4.20 -0.97
N PHE A 35 -0.30 4.84 -0.78
CA PHE A 35 -0.54 6.19 -1.25
C PHE A 35 -0.52 7.16 -0.07
N HIS A 36 0.12 8.29 -0.28
CA HIS A 36 0.06 9.45 0.60
C HIS A 36 -0.54 10.61 -0.20
N SER A 37 -1.66 11.16 0.28
CA SER A 37 -2.26 12.33 -0.33
C SER A 37 -1.46 13.56 0.10
N LEU A 38 -0.97 14.32 -0.88
CA LEU A 38 -0.27 15.58 -0.62
C LEU A 38 -1.26 16.73 -0.55
N GLY A 39 -0.99 17.69 0.33
CA GLY A 39 -1.68 18.98 0.36
C GLY A 39 -1.20 19.91 -0.76
N ASP A 40 -1.99 20.93 -1.11
CA ASP A 40 -1.75 21.85 -2.23
C ASP A 40 -0.39 22.58 -2.20
N MET A 41 0.25 22.64 -1.03
CA MET A 41 1.54 23.31 -0.82
C MET A 41 2.64 22.36 -0.32
N GLU A 42 2.42 21.06 -0.32
CA GLU A 42 3.44 20.08 0.07
C GLU A 42 4.35 19.77 -1.11
N ASP A 43 5.67 19.84 -0.90
CA ASP A 43 6.66 19.50 -1.91
C ASP A 43 6.78 17.96 -2.01
N PRO A 44 6.45 17.34 -3.16
CA PRO A 44 6.58 15.90 -3.36
C PRO A 44 7.99 15.36 -3.14
N LEU A 45 9.02 16.20 -3.30
CA LEU A 45 10.43 15.81 -3.09
C LEU A 45 10.80 15.74 -1.61
N LEU A 46 9.99 16.32 -0.72
CA LEU A 46 10.21 16.34 0.72
C LEU A 46 9.38 15.29 1.46
N VAL A 47 8.60 14.47 0.74
CA VAL A 47 7.77 13.42 1.33
C VAL A 47 8.68 12.34 1.91
N PRO A 48 8.66 12.12 3.24
CA PRO A 48 9.52 11.13 3.85
C PRO A 48 9.07 9.72 3.44
N LEU A 49 10.05 8.84 3.21
CA LEU A 49 9.77 7.42 3.03
C LEU A 49 9.31 6.83 4.37
N VAL A 50 8.00 6.66 4.52
CA VAL A 50 7.38 6.05 5.69
C VAL A 50 7.21 4.55 5.48
N TYR A 51 7.27 3.81 6.58
CA TYR A 51 7.16 2.36 6.57
C TYR A 51 5.98 1.94 7.44
N SER A 52 5.19 1.01 6.93
CA SER A 52 4.07 0.41 7.66
C SER A 52 4.30 -1.07 7.87
N TYR A 53 3.76 -1.58 8.97
CA TYR A 53 3.74 -2.99 9.30
C TYR A 53 2.57 -3.67 8.60
N PHE A 54 2.82 -4.82 7.99
CA PHE A 54 1.79 -5.61 7.31
C PHE A 54 1.86 -7.07 7.75
N TRP A 55 0.68 -7.66 7.93
CA TRP A 55 0.54 -9.11 7.99
C TRP A 55 0.51 -9.66 6.58
N VAL A 56 1.42 -10.61 6.30
CA VAL A 56 1.49 -11.31 5.02
C VAL A 56 1.03 -12.75 5.25
N GLN A 57 -0.05 -13.15 4.59
CA GLN A 57 -0.50 -14.53 4.60
C GLN A 57 0.16 -15.29 3.45
N VAL A 58 0.86 -16.37 3.77
CA VAL A 58 1.48 -17.25 2.79
C VAL A 58 0.62 -18.50 2.63
N HIS A 59 0.17 -18.74 1.40
CA HIS A 59 -0.66 -19.89 1.05
C HIS A 59 0.17 -21.02 0.45
N ASP A 60 -0.36 -22.25 0.55
CA ASP A 60 0.20 -23.45 -0.06
C ASP A 60 1.66 -23.74 0.31
N LEU A 61 2.10 -23.26 1.47
CA LEU A 61 3.41 -23.55 2.01
C LEU A 61 3.44 -25.02 2.47
N PRO A 62 4.31 -25.88 1.93
CA PRO A 62 4.37 -27.27 2.34
C PRO A 62 4.72 -27.41 3.83
N PRO A 63 4.24 -28.46 4.52
CA PRO A 63 4.44 -28.60 5.96
C PRO A 63 5.90 -28.60 6.41
N GLU A 64 6.80 -29.03 5.54
CA GLU A 64 8.24 -29.06 5.75
C GLU A 64 8.86 -27.66 5.83
N PHE A 65 8.09 -26.61 5.54
CA PHE A 65 8.54 -25.21 5.63
C PHE A 65 7.94 -24.45 6.82
N TYR A 66 7.13 -25.10 7.69
CA TYR A 66 6.59 -24.49 8.91
C TYR A 66 7.61 -24.35 10.05
N PHE A 67 8.90 -24.16 9.73
CA PHE A 67 9.92 -23.91 10.72
C PHE A 67 10.10 -22.41 10.95
N LYS A 68 10.19 -21.99 12.23
CA LYS A 68 10.43 -20.59 12.63
C LYS A 68 11.62 -19.95 11.88
N ILE A 69 12.66 -20.73 11.59
CA ILE A 69 13.83 -20.25 10.85
C ILE A 69 13.47 -19.88 9.40
N VAL A 70 12.65 -20.69 8.73
CA VAL A 70 12.17 -20.44 7.37
C VAL A 70 11.25 -19.22 7.37
N THR A 71 10.33 -19.11 8.33
CA THR A 71 9.45 -17.94 8.47
C THR A 71 10.24 -16.65 8.67
N LYS A 72 11.28 -16.67 9.52
CA LYS A 72 12.14 -15.51 9.75
C LYS A 72 12.95 -15.14 8.51
N GLN A 73 13.50 -16.14 7.81
CA GLN A 73 14.24 -15.92 6.56
C GLN A 73 13.33 -15.35 5.48
N LEU A 74 12.11 -15.88 5.31
CA LEU A 74 11.13 -15.39 4.36
C LEU A 74 10.66 -13.96 4.69
N GLY A 75 10.38 -13.68 5.97
CA GLY A 75 10.00 -12.32 6.39
C GLY A 75 11.12 -11.31 6.17
N ASN A 76 12.37 -11.69 6.43
CA ASN A 76 13.55 -10.86 6.15
C ASN A 76 13.88 -10.75 4.65
N PHE A 77 13.49 -11.73 3.84
CA PHE A 77 13.60 -11.63 2.39
C PHE A 77 12.64 -10.56 1.85
N ILE A 78 11.41 -10.53 2.35
CA ILE A 78 10.44 -9.48 1.99
C ILE A 78 10.94 -8.14 2.52
N ARG A 79 11.29 -8.07 3.81
CA ARG A 79 11.81 -6.85 4.45
C ARG A 79 12.47 -7.09 5.82
N VAL A 80 11.79 -6.73 6.90
CA VAL A 80 12.22 -6.90 8.27
C VAL A 80 11.15 -7.72 8.95
N PHE A 81 11.52 -8.90 9.40
CA PHE A 81 10.63 -9.78 10.14
C PHE A 81 10.39 -9.23 11.56
N GLU A 82 9.13 -8.99 11.90
CA GLU A 82 8.72 -8.59 13.25
C GLU A 82 8.22 -9.80 14.05
N GLU A 83 7.10 -10.38 13.62
CA GLU A 83 6.45 -11.48 14.32
C GLU A 83 5.77 -12.46 13.37
N TYR A 84 5.41 -13.63 13.92
CA TYR A 84 4.63 -14.65 13.23
C TYR A 84 3.61 -15.25 14.19
N ASN A 85 2.44 -15.60 13.66
CA ASN A 85 1.40 -16.29 14.40
C ASN A 85 1.28 -17.72 13.89
N LEU A 86 1.35 -18.69 14.80
CA LEU A 86 0.91 -20.06 14.54
C LEU A 86 -0.53 -20.12 15.05
N LYS A 87 -1.47 -20.39 14.15
CA LYS A 87 -2.86 -20.71 14.54
C LYS A 87 -2.90 -21.98 15.36
#